data_AF-A0A483UVK1-F1
#
_entry.id   AF-A0A483UVK1-F1
#
_cell.length_a   1.000
_cell.length_b   1.000
_cell.length_c   1.000
_cell.angle_alpha   90.00
_cell.angle_beta   90.00
_cell.angle_gamma   90.00
#
_symmetry.space_group_name_H-M   'P 1'
#
loop_
_entity.id
_entity.type
_entity.pdbx_description
1 polymer ?
#
loop_
_entity_poly.entity_id
_entity_poly.type
_entity_poly.pdbx_seq_one_letter_code
_entity_poly.pdbx_strand_id
1 'polypeptide(L)'
;IKQLYYNVHNYNIKETSGDLSGKSGLREEWECVKLACDNKVPALLHDITMSIRHGDVSLLGKDEPFIIEMKSSSNTNKRVERQKSNLEKLGSFIAKDEAENFRGIPLLIRKNLLTEEESYSQILNECLNDCRSKGMALVEAEKGFYICAVREGNMASMLENIDFDEKKEVFPVFLNQYK
;
A
#
# COMPACT_ATOMS: atom_id res chain seq x y z
N ILE A 1 -8.05 3.98 -0.33
CA ILE A 1 -6.69 3.36 -0.34
C ILE A 1 -6.82 1.87 -0.01
N LYS A 2 -6.30 0.97 -0.86
CA LYS A 2 -6.32 -0.50 -0.64
C LYS A 2 -5.18 -0.95 0.28
N GLN A 3 -5.25 -0.59 1.57
CA GLN A 3 -4.16 -0.80 2.52
C GLN A 3 -3.73 -2.27 2.67
N LEU A 4 -4.71 -3.15 2.56
CA LEU A 4 -4.57 -4.60 2.59
C LEU A 4 -3.69 -5.16 1.47
N TYR A 5 -3.51 -4.41 0.39
CA TYR A 5 -2.75 -4.81 -0.79
C TYR A 5 -1.23 -4.66 -0.62
N TYR A 6 -0.80 -3.78 0.29
CA TYR A 6 0.59 -3.40 0.48
C TYR A 6 1.21 -4.03 1.72
N ASN A 7 2.54 -4.04 1.79
CA ASN A 7 3.28 -4.37 3.00
C ASN A 7 3.04 -3.32 4.10
N VAL A 8 3.16 -3.68 5.37
CA VAL A 8 3.08 -2.72 6.50
C VAL A 8 4.34 -1.85 6.66
N HIS A 9 5.45 -2.24 6.04
CA HIS A 9 6.73 -1.51 6.11
C HIS A 9 7.03 -0.68 4.86
N ASN A 10 6.38 -0.96 3.72
CA ASN A 10 6.57 -0.22 2.46
C ASN A 10 5.37 -0.41 1.53
N TYR A 11 5.35 0.28 0.39
CA TYR A 11 4.28 0.15 -0.61
C TYR A 11 4.51 -1.00 -1.60
N ASN A 12 5.31 -2.02 -1.23
CA ASN A 12 5.47 -3.18 -2.09
C ASN A 12 4.15 -3.97 -2.15
N ILE A 13 3.81 -4.45 -3.33
CA ILE A 13 2.62 -5.25 -3.61
C ILE A 13 2.94 -6.75 -3.46
N LYS A 14 1.93 -7.60 -3.25
CA LYS A 14 2.08 -9.06 -3.36
C LYS A 14 2.26 -9.42 -4.84
N GLU A 15 3.48 -9.77 -5.24
CA GLU A 15 3.86 -9.97 -6.66
C GLU A 15 3.28 -11.25 -7.28
N THR A 16 2.96 -12.27 -6.46
CA THR A 16 2.50 -13.58 -6.93
C THR A 16 1.37 -14.14 -6.08
N SER A 17 0.51 -14.94 -6.70
CA SER A 17 -0.46 -15.77 -5.98
C SER A 17 0.28 -16.77 -5.08
N GLY A 18 -0.34 -17.13 -3.95
CA GLY A 18 0.14 -18.27 -3.17
C GLY A 18 0.17 -19.52 -4.03
N ASP A 19 1.11 -20.41 -3.74
CA ASP A 19 1.22 -21.69 -4.44
C ASP A 19 0.10 -22.62 -3.95
N LEU A 20 -0.96 -22.73 -4.75
CA LEU A 20 -2.17 -23.53 -4.49
C LEU A 20 -1.92 -25.05 -4.58
N SER A 21 -0.70 -25.50 -4.94
CA SER A 21 -0.43 -26.91 -5.21
C SER A 21 0.17 -27.65 -4.01
N GLY A 22 -0.40 -28.82 -3.69
CA GLY A 22 0.26 -29.89 -2.91
C GLY A 22 0.44 -29.69 -1.40
N LYS A 23 -0.12 -28.63 -0.78
CA LYS A 23 0.12 -28.34 0.65
C LYS A 23 -1.11 -28.62 1.51
N SER A 24 -0.90 -29.36 2.60
CA SER A 24 -1.90 -29.55 3.67
C SER A 24 -2.47 -28.24 4.21
N GLY A 25 -1.72 -27.14 4.14
CA GLY A 25 -2.16 -25.80 4.57
C GLY A 25 -3.42 -25.29 3.86
N LEU A 26 -3.54 -25.49 2.53
CA LEU A 26 -4.72 -25.04 1.78
C LEU A 26 -6.00 -25.74 2.26
N ARG A 27 -5.91 -27.00 2.69
CA ARG A 27 -7.07 -27.73 3.22
C ARG A 27 -7.57 -27.07 4.50
N GLU A 28 -6.68 -26.71 5.42
CA GLU A 28 -7.03 -26.08 6.69
C GLU A 28 -7.66 -24.70 6.47
N GLU A 29 -7.06 -23.90 5.58
CA GLU A 29 -7.60 -22.60 5.17
C GLU A 29 -9.00 -22.74 4.53
N TRP A 30 -9.18 -23.74 3.67
CA TRP A 30 -10.47 -23.98 3.01
C TRP A 30 -11.54 -24.47 3.99
N GLU A 31 -11.20 -25.33 4.95
CA GLU A 31 -12.14 -25.73 6.00
C GLU A 31 -12.56 -24.54 6.88
N CYS A 32 -11.65 -23.58 7.13
CA CYS A 32 -12.02 -22.32 7.80
C CYS A 32 -13.05 -21.52 6.99
N VAL A 33 -12.86 -21.40 5.67
CA VAL A 33 -13.81 -20.72 4.78
C VAL A 33 -15.16 -21.44 4.77
N LYS A 34 -15.19 -22.77 4.66
CA LYS A 34 -16.43 -23.55 4.73
C LYS A 34 -17.17 -23.33 6.05
N LEU A 35 -16.45 -23.42 7.17
CA LEU A 35 -17.03 -23.22 8.50
C LEU A 35 -17.65 -21.82 8.62
N ALA A 36 -17.00 -20.79 8.09
CA ALA A 36 -17.56 -19.44 8.06
C ALA A 36 -18.85 -19.38 7.21
N CYS A 37 -18.82 -19.94 6.00
CA CYS A 37 -19.98 -20.00 5.11
C CYS A 37 -21.16 -20.76 5.72
N ASP A 38 -20.91 -21.90 6.38
CA ASP A 38 -21.92 -22.70 7.09
C ASP A 38 -22.58 -21.89 8.24
N ASN A 39 -21.83 -20.98 8.84
CA ASN A 39 -22.30 -20.04 9.86
C ASN A 39 -22.82 -18.71 9.28
N LYS A 40 -23.04 -18.63 7.95
CA LYS A 40 -23.53 -17.44 7.24
C LYS A 40 -22.63 -16.21 7.37
N VAL A 41 -21.33 -16.42 7.59
CA VAL A 41 -20.32 -15.37 7.59
C VAL A 41 -19.60 -15.41 6.24
N PRO A 42 -19.70 -14.35 5.41
CA PRO A 42 -18.94 -14.31 4.17
C PRO A 42 -17.44 -14.33 4.48
N ALA A 43 -16.67 -15.11 3.73
CA ALA A 43 -15.23 -15.26 3.94
C ALA A 43 -14.47 -15.19 2.61
N LEU A 44 -13.22 -14.70 2.68
CA LEU A 44 -12.33 -14.52 1.54
C LEU A 44 -11.06 -15.33 1.75
N LEU A 45 -10.72 -16.20 0.80
CA LEU A 45 -9.43 -16.88 0.75
C LEU A 45 -8.41 -16.04 -0.03
N HIS A 46 -7.33 -15.62 0.60
CA HIS A 46 -6.40 -14.66 0.01
C HIS A 46 -5.49 -15.25 -1.05
N ASP A 47 -5.20 -16.55 -0.97
CA ASP A 47 -4.33 -17.21 -1.93
C ASP A 47 -4.97 -17.35 -3.32
N ILE A 48 -6.30 -17.31 -3.41
CA ILE A 48 -7.04 -17.24 -4.68
C ILE A 48 -7.21 -15.79 -5.15
N THR A 49 -7.52 -14.88 -4.23
CA THR A 49 -8.00 -13.54 -4.61
C THR A 49 -6.91 -12.49 -4.77
N MET A 50 -5.68 -12.78 -4.30
CA MET A 50 -4.54 -11.85 -4.25
C MET A 50 -4.86 -10.47 -3.65
N SER A 51 -6.01 -10.36 -2.97
CA SER A 51 -6.59 -9.07 -2.60
C SER A 51 -5.97 -8.51 -1.31
N ILE A 52 -5.34 -9.38 -0.53
CA ILE A 52 -4.76 -9.06 0.78
C ILE A 52 -3.38 -9.73 0.90
N ARG A 53 -2.38 -8.96 1.32
CA ARG A 53 -0.98 -9.41 1.47
C ARG A 53 -0.73 -10.19 2.76
N HIS A 54 -1.51 -9.92 3.80
CA HIS A 54 -1.32 -10.44 5.15
C HIS A 54 -2.50 -11.33 5.55
N GLY A 55 -2.22 -12.47 6.19
CA GLY A 55 -3.23 -13.47 6.52
C GLY A 55 -3.59 -14.36 5.33
N ASP A 56 -4.24 -15.47 5.64
CA ASP A 56 -4.62 -16.52 4.69
C ASP A 56 -6.12 -16.42 4.37
N VAL A 57 -6.95 -16.06 5.36
CA VAL A 57 -8.40 -15.92 5.26
C VAL A 57 -8.87 -14.61 5.89
N SER A 58 -9.91 -13.96 5.36
CA SER A 58 -10.65 -12.89 6.05
C SER A 58 -12.11 -13.25 6.23
N LEU A 59 -12.68 -12.93 7.40
CA LEU A 59 -14.12 -12.96 7.65
C LEU A 59 -14.71 -11.56 7.43
N LEU A 60 -15.84 -11.50 6.74
CA LEU A 60 -16.48 -10.26 6.29
C LEU A 60 -17.87 -10.05 6.94
N GLY A 61 -18.06 -10.60 8.15
CA GLY A 61 -19.31 -10.47 8.91
C GLY A 61 -19.44 -9.17 9.70
N LYS A 62 -18.51 -8.23 9.55
CA LYS A 62 -18.44 -6.93 10.24
C LYS A 62 -18.11 -5.84 9.21
N ASP A 63 -18.21 -4.58 9.64
CA ASP A 63 -17.86 -3.42 8.81
C ASP A 63 -16.43 -3.51 8.27
N GLU A 64 -15.49 -3.93 9.11
CA GLU A 64 -14.09 -4.15 8.74
C GLU A 64 -13.73 -5.64 8.72
N PRO A 65 -12.88 -6.10 7.78
CA PRO A 65 -12.51 -7.49 7.62
C PRO A 65 -11.70 -8.01 8.82
N PHE A 66 -12.06 -9.20 9.32
CA PHE A 66 -11.29 -9.89 10.34
C PHE A 66 -10.30 -10.86 9.70
N ILE A 67 -9.01 -10.50 9.72
CA ILE A 67 -7.94 -11.23 9.05
C ILE A 67 -7.39 -12.34 9.94
N ILE A 68 -7.25 -13.54 9.37
CA ILE A 68 -6.78 -14.75 10.04
C ILE A 68 -5.52 -15.26 9.33
N GLU A 69 -4.47 -15.53 10.10
CA GLU A 69 -3.32 -16.31 9.63
C GLU A 69 -3.41 -17.71 10.25
N MET A 70 -3.47 -18.71 9.38
CA MET A 70 -3.54 -20.11 9.73
C MET A 70 -2.12 -20.67 9.88
N LYS A 71 -1.92 -21.49 10.91
CA LYS A 71 -0.67 -22.19 11.18
C LYS A 71 -1.01 -23.60 11.64
N SER A 72 -0.56 -24.59 10.89
CA SER A 72 -0.72 -26.01 11.23
C SER A 72 0.11 -26.42 12.45
N SER A 73 1.18 -25.68 12.76
CA SER A 73 2.06 -25.92 13.91
C SER A 73 2.00 -24.79 14.93
N SER A 74 2.13 -25.12 16.21
CA SER A 74 2.31 -24.17 17.31
C SER A 74 3.72 -23.56 17.40
N ASN A 75 4.57 -23.80 16.39
CA ASN A 75 5.97 -23.39 16.44
C ASN A 75 6.10 -21.86 16.40
N THR A 76 6.74 -21.29 17.42
CA THR A 76 7.00 -19.85 17.53
C THR A 76 8.44 -19.57 17.10
N ASN A 77 8.61 -18.88 15.98
CA ASN A 77 9.92 -18.41 15.53
C ASN A 77 9.86 -16.92 15.16
N LYS A 78 11.02 -16.30 14.94
CA LYS A 78 11.11 -14.88 14.57
C LYS A 78 10.25 -14.51 13.35
N ARG A 79 10.01 -15.44 12.43
CA ARG A 79 9.12 -15.22 11.28
C ARG A 79 7.66 -15.13 11.70
N VAL A 80 7.20 -16.04 12.56
CA VAL A 80 5.82 -16.05 13.09
C VAL A 80 5.54 -14.78 13.89
N GLU A 81 6.47 -14.38 14.77
CA GLU A 81 6.33 -13.12 15.54
C GLU A 81 6.21 -11.90 14.63
N ARG A 82 7.01 -11.84 13.55
CA ARG A 82 6.92 -10.77 12.56
C ARG A 82 5.58 -10.77 11.82
N GLN A 83 5.06 -11.94 11.43
CA GLN A 83 3.75 -12.04 10.77
C GLN A 83 2.62 -11.55 11.68
N LYS A 84 2.65 -11.96 12.95
CA LYS A 84 1.70 -11.52 13.97
C LYS A 84 1.76 -10.01 14.18
N SER A 85 2.94 -9.44 14.38
CA SER A 85 3.12 -8.00 14.52
C SER A 85 2.61 -7.23 13.30
N ASN A 86 2.83 -7.75 12.09
CA ASN A 86 2.34 -7.12 10.87
C ASN A 86 0.82 -7.16 10.76
N LEU A 87 0.20 -8.27 11.15
CA LEU A 87 -1.26 -8.38 11.21
C LEU A 87 -1.87 -7.44 12.25
N GLU A 88 -1.26 -7.33 13.43
CA GLU A 88 -1.72 -6.43 14.49
C GLU A 88 -1.66 -4.97 14.04
N LYS A 89 -0.57 -4.55 13.37
CA LYS A 89 -0.44 -3.20 12.80
C LYS A 89 -1.51 -2.92 11.74
N LEU A 90 -1.70 -3.85 10.81
CA LEU A 90 -2.69 -3.71 9.75
C LEU A 90 -4.12 -3.68 10.30
N GLY A 91 -4.46 -4.60 11.20
CA GLY A 91 -5.78 -4.66 11.84
C GLY A 91 -6.06 -3.41 12.67
N SER A 92 -5.06 -2.90 13.40
CA SER A 92 -5.20 -1.65 14.16
C SER A 92 -5.44 -0.46 13.23
N PHE A 93 -4.72 -0.37 12.11
CA PHE A 93 -4.92 0.68 11.13
C PHE A 93 -6.34 0.66 10.55
N ILE A 94 -6.83 -0.52 10.17
CA ILE A 94 -8.17 -0.71 9.60
C ILE A 94 -9.25 -0.32 10.62
N ALA A 95 -9.08 -0.71 11.88
CA ALA A 95 -10.08 -0.45 12.91
C ALA A 95 -10.12 0.99 13.40
N LYS A 96 -9.01 1.72 13.33
CA LYS A 96 -8.84 3.05 13.96
C LYS A 96 -8.63 4.18 12.97
N ASP A 97 -8.40 3.86 11.70
CA ASP A 97 -7.97 4.83 10.69
C ASP A 97 -6.67 5.55 11.03
N GLU A 98 -5.83 4.93 11.87
CA GLU A 98 -4.59 5.51 12.34
C GLU A 98 -3.54 4.42 12.62
N ALA A 99 -2.28 4.69 12.25
CA ALA A 99 -1.15 3.88 12.68
C ALA A 99 0.13 4.70 12.81
N GLU A 100 0.91 4.38 13.84
CA GLU A 100 2.26 4.89 14.03
C GLU A 100 3.31 4.03 13.32
N ASN A 101 4.37 4.66 12.83
CA ASN A 101 5.50 4.01 12.17
C ASN A 101 5.06 3.02 11.08
N PHE A 102 4.02 3.40 10.34
CA PHE A 102 3.41 2.60 9.30
C PHE A 102 4.02 2.99 7.95
N ARG A 103 4.69 2.04 7.29
CA ARG A 103 5.45 2.29 6.05
C ARG A 103 6.50 3.41 6.13
N GLY A 104 7.18 3.53 7.27
CA GLY A 104 8.19 4.56 7.49
C GLY A 104 7.61 5.96 7.74
N ILE A 105 6.29 6.10 7.77
CA ILE A 105 5.61 7.34 8.14
C ILE A 105 5.41 7.32 9.66
N PRO A 106 5.89 8.34 10.40
CA PRO A 106 5.75 8.40 11.85
C PRO A 106 4.30 8.27 12.32
N LEU A 107 3.37 8.92 11.61
CA LEU A 107 1.94 8.86 11.87
C LEU A 107 1.15 8.90 10.54
N LEU A 108 0.38 7.85 10.27
CA LEU A 108 -0.52 7.76 9.11
C LEU A 108 -1.97 7.75 9.59
N ILE A 109 -2.81 8.64 9.06
CA ILE A 109 -4.24 8.73 9.37
C ILE A 109 -5.06 8.63 8.08
N ARG A 110 -6.04 7.71 8.02
CA ARG A 110 -7.08 7.68 6.97
C ARG A 110 -8.16 8.69 7.35
N LYS A 111 -8.38 9.68 6.48
CA LYS A 111 -9.51 10.60 6.60
C LYS A 111 -10.29 10.60 5.29
N ASN A 112 -11.60 10.80 5.39
CA ASN A 112 -12.39 11.14 4.22
C ASN A 112 -11.94 12.51 3.72
N LEU A 113 -11.64 12.60 2.42
CA LEU A 113 -11.51 13.89 1.77
C LEU A 113 -12.90 14.54 1.73
N LEU A 114 -12.97 15.79 2.19
CA LEU A 114 -14.18 16.61 2.10
C LEU A 114 -14.28 17.33 0.75
N THR A 115 -13.25 17.20 -0.08
CA THR A 115 -13.13 17.79 -1.41
C THR A 115 -13.17 16.70 -2.46
N GLU A 116 -13.62 17.05 -3.66
CA GLU A 116 -13.52 16.15 -4.81
C GLU A 116 -12.05 15.85 -5.12
N GLU A 117 -11.81 14.70 -5.74
CA GLU A 117 -10.48 14.33 -6.22
C GLU A 117 -10.09 15.27 -7.38
N GLU A 118 -9.01 16.01 -7.20
CA GLU A 118 -8.40 16.78 -8.28
C GLU A 118 -7.31 15.94 -8.97
N SER A 119 -7.45 15.76 -10.28
CA SER A 119 -6.52 14.93 -11.06
C SER A 119 -5.60 15.77 -11.90
N TYR A 120 -4.29 15.68 -11.63
CA TYR A 120 -3.24 16.32 -12.43
C TYR A 120 -2.74 15.45 -13.59
N SER A 121 -3.52 14.45 -14.01
CA SER A 121 -3.11 13.52 -15.07
C SER A 121 -2.77 14.22 -16.39
N GLN A 122 -3.52 15.26 -16.76
CA GLN A 122 -3.24 16.04 -17.97
C GLN A 122 -1.93 16.82 -17.82
N ILE A 123 -1.75 17.56 -16.72
CA ILE A 123 -0.54 18.34 -16.42
C ILE A 123 0.69 17.43 -16.39
N LEU A 124 0.57 16.25 -15.79
CA LEU A 124 1.63 15.23 -15.77
C LEU A 124 2.00 14.79 -17.19
N ASN A 125 1.02 14.46 -18.03
CA ASN A 125 1.27 14.03 -19.40
C ASN A 125 1.91 15.14 -20.25
N GLU A 126 1.49 16.39 -20.08
CA GLU A 126 2.09 17.56 -20.72
C GLU A 126 3.55 17.74 -20.26
N CYS A 127 3.82 17.64 -18.95
CA CYS A 127 5.17 17.69 -18.39
C CYS A 127 6.06 16.57 -18.94
N LEU A 128 5.55 15.34 -19.08
CA LEU A 128 6.27 14.23 -19.67
C LEU A 128 6.57 14.45 -21.17
N ASN A 129 5.64 15.01 -21.93
CA ASN A 129 5.84 15.37 -23.33
C ASN A 129 6.91 16.47 -23.49
N ASP A 130 6.88 17.48 -22.63
CA ASP A 130 7.89 18.53 -22.58
C ASP A 130 9.27 17.96 -22.25
N CYS A 131 9.36 17.10 -21.23
CA CYS A 131 10.58 16.39 -20.85
C CYS A 131 11.13 15.53 -22.00
N ARG A 132 10.25 14.85 -22.75
CA ARG A 132 10.66 14.06 -23.91
C ARG A 132 11.39 14.90 -24.96
N SER A 133 10.93 16.14 -25.19
CA SER A 133 11.54 17.05 -26.16
C SER A 133 12.76 17.81 -25.62
N LYS A 134 12.73 18.26 -24.36
CA LYS A 134 13.74 19.16 -23.75
C LYS A 134 14.77 18.44 -22.87
N GLY A 135 14.58 17.15 -22.59
CA GLY A 135 15.40 16.37 -21.66
C GLY A 135 14.94 16.50 -20.19
N MET A 136 14.39 17.64 -19.80
CA MET A 136 13.80 17.86 -18.47
C MET A 136 12.57 18.77 -18.56
N ALA A 137 11.64 18.63 -17.61
CA ALA A 137 10.51 19.54 -17.43
C ALA A 137 10.11 19.65 -15.95
N LEU A 138 9.61 20.84 -15.59
CA LEU A 138 9.11 21.16 -14.25
C LEU A 138 7.84 21.99 -14.41
N VAL A 139 6.79 21.62 -13.68
CA VAL A 139 5.54 22.37 -13.62
C VAL A 139 5.03 22.41 -12.19
N GLU A 140 4.50 23.57 -11.78
CA GLU A 140 3.76 23.73 -10.54
C GLU A 140 2.29 23.41 -10.82
N ALA A 141 1.82 22.23 -10.40
CA ALA A 141 0.45 21.80 -10.63
C ALA A 141 -0.53 22.56 -9.70
N GLU A 142 -0.07 22.82 -8.47
CA GLU A 142 -0.70 23.73 -7.51
C GLU A 142 0.38 24.42 -6.69
N LYS A 143 0.01 25.47 -5.96
CA LYS A 143 0.94 26.22 -5.11
C LYS A 143 1.70 25.29 -4.14
N GLY A 144 3.00 25.12 -4.38
CA GLY A 144 3.87 24.25 -3.58
C GLY A 144 3.86 22.76 -3.97
N PHE A 145 3.08 22.35 -4.96
CA PHE A 145 3.08 20.98 -5.51
C PHE A 145 3.66 20.97 -6.93
N TYR A 146 4.88 20.45 -7.03
CA TYR A 146 5.64 20.43 -8.26
C TYR A 146 5.73 19.03 -8.86
N ILE A 147 5.53 18.93 -10.17
CA ILE A 147 5.77 17.74 -10.97
C ILE A 147 7.06 17.94 -11.75
N CYS A 148 8.05 17.09 -11.50
CA CYS A 148 9.35 17.12 -12.14
C CYS A 148 9.56 15.84 -12.96
N ALA A 149 9.96 16.01 -14.22
CA ALA A 149 10.28 14.92 -15.14
C ALA A 149 11.69 15.10 -15.69
N VAL A 150 12.54 14.09 -15.53
CA VAL A 150 13.95 14.11 -15.95
C VAL A 150 14.24 12.88 -16.81
N ARG A 151 14.65 13.11 -18.06
CA ARG A 151 15.14 12.10 -18.99
C ARG A 151 16.65 12.22 -19.18
N GLU A 152 17.15 13.45 -19.28
CA GLU A 152 18.56 13.82 -19.44
C GLU A 152 18.87 15.01 -18.51
N GLY A 153 20.01 15.02 -17.83
CA GLY A 153 20.40 16.12 -16.92
C GLY A 153 20.31 15.79 -15.43
N ASN A 154 20.35 16.83 -14.59
CA ASN A 154 20.39 16.71 -13.13
C ASN A 154 19.19 17.42 -12.48
N MET A 155 18.37 16.66 -11.76
CA MET A 155 17.22 17.13 -10.98
C MET A 155 17.56 18.29 -10.04
N ALA A 156 18.74 18.27 -9.40
CA ALA A 156 19.16 19.33 -8.47
C ALA A 156 19.11 20.72 -9.12
N SER A 157 19.55 20.83 -10.37
CA SER A 157 19.54 22.10 -11.11
C SER A 157 18.15 22.66 -11.36
N MET A 158 17.12 21.81 -11.40
CA MET A 158 15.73 22.25 -11.53
C MET A 158 15.19 22.78 -10.20
N LEU A 159 15.57 22.12 -9.10
CA LEU A 159 15.11 22.43 -7.75
C LEU A 159 15.75 23.72 -7.21
N GLU A 160 16.97 24.05 -7.64
CA GLU A 160 17.67 25.30 -7.29
C GLU A 160 16.89 26.56 -7.68
N ASN A 161 16.05 26.47 -8.73
CA ASN A 161 15.26 27.60 -9.22
C ASN A 161 13.86 27.68 -8.59
N ILE A 162 13.52 26.77 -7.69
CA ILE A 162 12.24 26.78 -6.97
C ILE A 162 12.47 27.46 -5.62
N ASP A 163 11.72 28.53 -5.38
CA ASP A 163 11.69 29.19 -4.06
C ASP A 163 10.88 28.33 -3.09
N PHE A 164 11.52 27.30 -2.54
CA PHE A 164 11.03 26.61 -1.37
C PHE A 164 11.24 27.54 -0.17
N ASP A 165 10.22 28.35 0.13
CA ASP A 165 10.11 29.15 1.35
C ASP A 165 10.87 28.46 2.51
N GLU A 166 11.98 29.06 2.97
CA GLU A 166 13.15 28.43 3.64
C GLU A 166 12.85 27.52 4.85
N LYS A 167 11.59 27.45 5.27
CA LYS A 167 11.08 26.72 6.43
C LYS A 167 10.28 25.45 6.08
N LYS A 168 10.14 25.07 4.81
CA LYS A 168 9.34 23.90 4.42
C LYS A 168 10.21 22.72 4.02
N GLU A 169 10.06 21.62 4.72
CA GLU A 169 10.62 20.33 4.32
C GLU A 169 10.04 19.90 2.97
N VAL A 170 10.90 19.51 2.03
CA VAL A 170 10.48 18.94 0.75
C VAL A 170 10.17 17.46 0.97
N PHE A 171 8.96 17.02 0.60
CA PHE A 171 8.56 15.62 0.63
C PHE A 171 8.54 15.04 -0.81
N PRO A 172 9.63 14.41 -1.28
CA PRO A 172 9.68 13.90 -2.65
C PRO A 172 8.92 12.58 -2.78
N VAL A 173 8.09 12.46 -3.81
CA VAL A 173 7.43 11.20 -4.21
C VAL A 173 7.96 10.79 -5.58
N PHE A 174 8.72 9.70 -5.64
CA PHE A 174 9.29 9.20 -6.88
C PHE A 174 8.40 8.15 -7.54
N LEU A 175 7.81 8.50 -8.68
CA LEU A 175 6.92 7.59 -9.43
C LEU A 175 7.65 6.42 -10.11
N ASN A 176 8.95 6.55 -10.38
CA ASN A 176 9.76 5.56 -11.11
C ASN A 176 10.69 4.70 -10.23
N GLN A 177 10.57 4.76 -8.90
CA GLN A 177 11.44 3.98 -7.99
C GLN A 177 10.98 2.54 -7.75
N TYR A 178 9.93 2.09 -8.44
CA TYR A 178 9.51 0.69 -8.44
C TYR A 178 9.91 0.04 -9.78
N LYS A 179 11.14 -0.48 -9.81
CA LYS A 179 11.54 -1.57 -10.72
C LYS A 179 11.54 -2.88 -9.95
#